data_AF-A0A354WZD1-F1
#
_entry.id   AF-A0A354WZD1-F1
#
_cell.length_a   1.000
_cell.length_b   1.000
_cell.length_c   1.000
_cell.angle_alpha   90.00
_cell.angle_beta   90.00
_cell.angle_gamma   90.00
#
_symmetry.space_group_name_H-M   'P 1'
#
loop_
_entity.id
_entity.type
_entity.pdbx_description
1 polymer ?
#
loop_
_entity_poly.entity_id
_entity_poly.type
_entity_poly.pdbx_seq_one_letter_code
_entity_poly.pdbx_strand_id
1 'polypeptide(L)'
;MDTKTTSSKKGIRRKNIDIPEDAYRLLSAKATEQGTNLKRYIEKLLIEEAEDIEDAELYAHLLSTKPNGFEMASEEETKQFERSLGL
;
A
#
# COMPACT_ATOMS: atom_id res chain seq x y z
N MET A 1 -0.62 -5.53 31.83
CA MET A 1 -0.11 -4.58 30.80
C MET A 1 -0.99 -4.77 29.58
N ASP A 2 -2.15 -4.13 29.59
CA ASP A 2 -3.17 -4.29 28.56
C ASP A 2 -2.83 -3.38 27.38
N THR A 3 -2.25 -3.96 26.32
CA THR A 3 -2.07 -3.26 25.05
C THR A 3 -3.43 -3.20 24.35
N LYS A 4 -4.21 -2.19 24.70
CA LYS A 4 -5.44 -1.84 23.99
C LYS A 4 -5.03 -1.35 22.60
N THR A 5 -5.03 -2.24 21.62
CA THR A 5 -4.93 -1.90 20.20
C THR A 5 -6.11 -1.01 19.84
N THR A 6 -5.91 0.31 19.98
CA THR A 6 -6.81 1.30 19.43
C THR A 6 -6.70 1.21 17.92
N SER A 7 -7.59 0.43 17.29
CA SER A 7 -7.95 0.62 15.89
C SER A 7 -8.41 2.07 15.75
N SER A 8 -7.48 2.96 15.38
CA SER A 8 -7.84 4.33 15.02
C SER A 8 -8.72 4.21 13.79
N LYS A 9 -10.01 4.52 13.93
CA LYS A 9 -10.86 4.74 12.76
C LYS A 9 -10.17 5.82 11.90
N LYS A 10 -9.56 5.41 10.78
CA LYS A 10 -8.92 6.31 9.81
C LYS A 10 -9.97 7.38 9.49
N GLY A 11 -9.69 8.63 9.85
CA GLY A 11 -10.67 9.71 9.75
C GLY A 11 -11.05 9.92 8.29
N ILE A 12 -12.33 9.77 7.94
CA ILE A 12 -12.79 9.99 6.56
C ILE A 12 -12.90 11.50 6.32
N ARG A 13 -12.15 12.01 5.35
CA ARG A 13 -12.30 13.39 4.86
C ARG A 13 -12.99 13.40 3.50
N ARG A 14 -14.02 14.21 3.34
CA ARG A 14 -14.73 14.40 2.06
C ARG A 14 -14.08 15.52 1.25
N LYS A 15 -14.01 15.32 -0.06
CA LYS A 15 -13.51 16.31 -1.02
C LYS A 15 -14.47 16.40 -2.21
N ASN A 16 -14.71 17.60 -2.68
CA ASN A 16 -15.36 17.85 -3.96
C ASN A 16 -14.24 18.04 -4.99
N ILE A 17 -14.31 17.31 -6.09
CA ILE A 17 -13.32 17.33 -7.17
C ILE A 17 -14.05 17.58 -8.49
N ASP A 18 -13.43 18.38 -9.35
CA ASP A 18 -13.89 18.57 -10.71
C ASP A 18 -13.17 17.57 -11.61
N ILE A 19 -13.94 16.81 -12.39
CA ILE A 19 -13.42 15.80 -13.31
C ILE A 19 -13.84 16.20 -14.72
N PRO A 20 -12.90 16.30 -15.67
CA PRO A 20 -13.22 16.50 -17.08
C PRO A 20 -14.23 15.48 -17.60
N GLU A 21 -15.16 15.92 -18.45
CA GLU A 21 -16.29 15.11 -18.93
C GLU A 21 -15.84 13.82 -19.65
N ASP A 22 -14.75 13.90 -20.40
CA ASP A 22 -14.13 12.76 -21.09
C ASP A 22 -13.61 11.72 -20.09
N ALA A 23 -12.87 12.15 -19.06
CA ALA A 23 -12.41 11.29 -17.98
C ALA A 23 -13.59 10.69 -17.20
N TYR A 24 -14.62 11.49 -16.90
CA TYR A 24 -15.82 11.02 -16.20
C TYR A 24 -16.48 9.85 -16.92
N ARG A 25 -16.65 9.95 -18.25
CA ARG A 25 -17.25 8.88 -19.07
C ARG A 25 -16.42 7.61 -19.07
N LEU A 26 -15.12 7.73 -19.28
CA LEU A 26 -14.21 6.58 -19.32
C LEU A 26 -14.14 5.86 -17.96
N LEU A 27 -14.00 6.62 -16.87
CA LEU A 27 -13.99 6.07 -15.52
C LEU A 27 -15.34 5.43 -15.16
N SER A 28 -16.46 5.99 -15.62
CA SER A 28 -17.80 5.42 -15.41
C SER A 28 -17.98 4.08 -16.14
N ALA A 29 -17.50 3.99 -17.38
CA ALA A 29 -17.48 2.75 -18.13
C ALA A 29 -16.64 1.68 -17.42
N LYS A 30 -15.44 2.06 -16.95
CA LYS A 30 -14.55 1.18 -16.18
C LYS A 30 -15.16 0.72 -14.85
N ALA A 31 -15.84 1.61 -14.13
CA ALA A 31 -16.54 1.26 -12.90
C ALA A 31 -17.64 0.23 -13.18
N THR A 32 -18.40 0.42 -14.26
CA THR A 32 -19.47 -0.50 -14.67
C THR A 32 -18.91 -1.87 -15.08
N GLU A 33 -17.80 -1.89 -15.82
CA GLU A 33 -17.06 -3.11 -16.19
C GLU A 33 -16.66 -3.92 -14.95
N GLN A 34 -16.26 -3.23 -13.87
CA GLN A 34 -15.91 -3.85 -12.59
C GLN A 34 -17.11 -4.12 -11.66
N GLY A 35 -18.34 -3.90 -12.12
CA GLY A 35 -19.56 -4.11 -11.31
C GLY A 35 -19.69 -3.17 -10.13
N THR A 36 -19.11 -1.96 -10.21
CA THR A 36 -19.14 -0.94 -9.15
C THR A 36 -19.67 0.39 -9.67
N ASN A 37 -19.87 1.35 -8.77
CA ASN A 37 -20.19 2.73 -9.13
C ASN A 37 -18.94 3.60 -9.21
N LEU A 38 -19.04 4.70 -9.95
CA LEU A 38 -17.93 5.63 -10.19
C LEU A 38 -17.29 6.14 -8.88
N LYS A 39 -18.12 6.48 -7.88
CA LYS A 39 -17.62 6.98 -6.58
C LYS A 39 -16.70 5.96 -5.92
N ARG A 40 -17.16 4.71 -5.76
CA ARG A 40 -16.37 3.64 -5.13
C ARG A 40 -15.11 3.32 -5.93
N TYR A 41 -15.21 3.40 -7.25
CA TYR A 41 -14.08 3.19 -8.15
C TYR A 41 -13.00 4.26 -7.94
N ILE A 42 -13.37 5.55 -7.92
CA ILE A 42 -12.44 6.65 -7.64
C ILE A 42 -11.85 6.53 -6.24
N GLU A 43 -12.68 6.23 -5.22
CA GLU A 43 -12.19 6.03 -3.86
C GLU A 43 -11.15 4.90 -3.78
N LYS A 44 -11.37 3.80 -4.50
CA LYS A 44 -10.42 2.70 -4.59
C LYS A 44 -9.10 3.14 -5.22
N LEU A 45 -9.13 3.82 -6.37
CA LEU A 45 -7.92 4.32 -7.03
C LEU A 45 -7.10 5.25 -6.13
N LEU A 46 -7.78 6.14 -5.40
CA LEU A 46 -7.11 7.07 -4.47
C LEU A 46 -6.50 6.36 -3.25
N ILE A 47 -7.09 5.24 -2.82
CA ILE A 47 -6.54 4.42 -1.73
C ILE A 47 -5.31 3.66 -2.23
N GLU A 48 -5.41 3.00 -3.37
CA GLU A 48 -4.31 2.24 -3.98
C GLU A 48 -3.10 3.15 -4.22
N GLU A 49 -3.30 4.33 -4.81
CA GLU A 49 -2.20 5.29 -5.02
C GLU A 49 -1.57 5.78 -3.70
N ALA A 50 -2.37 5.97 -2.65
CA ALA A 50 -1.85 6.39 -1.35
C ALA A 50 -1.03 5.28 -0.68
N GLU A 51 -1.45 4.03 -0.81
CA GLU A 51 -0.71 2.85 -0.33
C GLU A 51 0.63 2.72 -1.08
N ASP A 52 0.63 2.89 -2.40
CA ASP A 52 1.86 2.84 -3.21
C ASP A 52 2.87 3.92 -2.82
N ILE A 53 2.41 5.14 -2.49
CA ILE A 53 3.28 6.23 -1.99
C ILE A 53 3.86 5.87 -0.62
N GLU A 54 3.03 5.39 0.32
CA GLU A 54 3.48 4.99 1.65
C GLU A 54 4.53 3.86 1.56
N ASP A 55 4.32 2.88 0.69
CA ASP A 55 5.24 1.77 0.46
C ASP A 55 6.56 2.22 -0.19
N ALA A 56 6.50 3.14 -1.16
CA ALA A 56 7.70 3.70 -1.79
C ALA A 56 8.55 4.52 -0.80
N GLU A 57 7.90 5.33 0.05
CA GLU A 57 8.57 6.08 1.11
C GLU A 57 9.18 5.16 2.16
N LEU A 58 8.46 4.11 2.57
CA LEU A 58 8.96 3.09 3.48
C LEU A 58 10.18 2.37 2.89
N TYR A 59 10.11 1.98 1.62
CA TYR A 59 11.21 1.36 0.92
C TYR A 59 12.44 2.27 0.90
N ALA A 60 12.29 3.53 0.47
CA ALA A 60 13.38 4.51 0.47
C ALA A 60 14.00 4.72 1.86
N HIS A 61 13.16 4.77 2.91
CA HIS A 61 13.64 4.89 4.29
C HIS A 61 14.47 3.67 4.71
N LEU A 62 14.03 2.46 4.38
CA LEU A 62 14.77 1.22 4.68
C LEU A 62 16.13 1.21 3.96
N LEU A 63 16.20 1.65 2.71
CA LEU A 63 17.47 1.77 1.98
C LEU A 63 18.45 2.72 2.69
N SER A 64 17.93 3.85 3.21
CA SER A 64 18.76 4.89 3.84
C SER A 64 19.24 4.53 5.25
N THR A 65 18.44 3.78 6.02
CA THR A 65 18.71 3.53 7.45
C THR A 65 19.20 2.12 7.76
N LYS A 66 18.90 1.15 6.89
CA LYS A 66 19.30 -0.25 7.02
C LYS A 66 19.80 -0.78 5.68
N PRO A 67 20.99 -0.35 5.23
CA PRO A 67 21.57 -0.80 3.97
C PRO A 67 21.92 -2.30 3.95
N ASN A 68 21.92 -2.98 5.11
CA ASN A 68 22.19 -4.42 5.24
C ASN A 68 21.28 -5.30 4.37
N GLY A 69 20.14 -4.80 3.87
CA GLY A 69 19.32 -5.51 2.88
C GLY A 69 19.94 -5.60 1.48
N PHE A 70 21.05 -4.90 1.22
CA PHE A 70 21.81 -4.96 -0.04
C PHE A 70 23.01 -5.91 0.03
N GLU A 71 23.37 -6.41 1.20
CA GLU A 71 24.45 -7.37 1.35
C GLU A 71 23.87 -8.78 1.28
N MET A 72 24.42 -9.59 0.37
CA MET A 72 24.04 -10.99 0.26
C MET A 72 24.34 -11.67 1.61
N ALA A 73 23.37 -12.39 2.16
CA ALA A 73 23.55 -13.10 3.43
C ALA A 73 24.78 -14.01 3.35
N SER A 74 25.60 -13.99 4.39
CA SER A 74 26.75 -14.89 4.50
C SER A 74 26.30 -16.35 4.55
N GLU A 75 27.20 -17.30 4.26
CA GLU A 75 26.89 -18.72 4.40
C GLU A 75 26.46 -19.10 5.83
N GLU A 76 26.97 -18.40 6.84
CA GLU A 76 26.64 -18.64 8.24
C GLU A 76 25.25 -18.12 8.60
N GLU A 77 24.88 -16.93 8.13
CA GLU A 77 23.52 -16.40 8.27
C GLU A 77 22.50 -17.29 7.55
N THR A 78 22.86 -17.77 6.35
CA THR A 78 22.00 -18.67 5.56
C THR A 78 21.75 -19.99 6.30
N LYS A 79 22.81 -20.63 6.81
CA LYS A 79 22.69 -21.87 7.60
C LYS A 79 21.91 -21.68 8.90
N GLN A 80 22.04 -20.53 9.56
CA GLN A 80 21.25 -20.21 10.75
C GLN A 80 19.77 -20.02 10.43
N PHE A 81 19.48 -19.36 9.31
CA PHE A 81 18.11 -19.18 8.84
C PHE A 81 17.46 -20.51 8.44
N GLU A 82 18.14 -21.36 7.67
CA GLU A 82 17.67 -22.70 7.28
C GLU A 82 17.36 -23.56 8.51
N ARG A 83 18.25 -23.56 9.51
CA ARG A 83 18.00 -24.24 10.80
C ARG A 83 16.78 -23.71 11.53
N SER A 84 16.52 -22.39 11.47
CA SER A 84 15.34 -21.79 12.10
C SER A 84 14.03 -22.22 11.43
N LEU A 85 14.09 -22.61 10.15
CA LEU A 85 12.98 -23.16 9.37
C LEU A 85 12.89 -24.70 9.45
N GLY A 86 13.85 -25.34 10.12
CA GLY A 86 13.93 -26.80 10.24
C GLY A 86 14.40 -27.52 8.98
N LEU A 87 15.15 -26.82 8.10
CA LEU A 87 15.78 -27.36 6.90
C LEU A 87 17.24 -27.79 7.17
#